data_AF-A0A5S3V0I1-F1
#
_entry.id   AF-A0A5S3V0I1-F1
#
_cell.length_a   1.000
_cell.length_b   1.000
_cell.length_c   1.000
_cell.angle_alpha   90.00
_cell.angle_beta   90.00
_cell.angle_gamma   90.00
#
_symmetry.space_group_name_H-M   'P 1'
#
loop_
_entity.id
_entity.type
_entity.pdbx_description
1 polymer ?
#
loop_
_entity_poly.entity_id
_entity_poly.type
_entity_poly.pdbx_seq_one_letter_code
_entity_poly.pdbx_strand_id
1 'polypeptide(L)'
;MAKYTNKAHTSQDTTVAVTDMIQAIHSHNLARIKHCYEQATDTQRTAQLRHCFEAASNHTSNYEHYQNITAHCISQHGLPTGVIAGINTTERVDFFMPALQAASAFNATNHQGNTFLHCLFANPANPLPPFNYIRSLLLFERNESLAEALIVRNHQGFNALEVYLSFNPLPHELPQHELTAWLALCEALRTLNGVNNDNLNKVMAHLSGPNMEGMPGNQHRLTLIASYYQVPVSSLSRMN
;
A
#
# COMPACT_ATOMS: atom_id res chain seq x y z
N MET A 1 -37.74 20.10 -9.32
CA MET A 1 -36.83 19.04 -9.80
C MET A 1 -35.67 18.89 -8.82
N ALA A 2 -35.51 17.66 -8.31
CA ALA A 2 -34.43 17.05 -7.52
C ALA A 2 -33.56 17.91 -6.57
N LYS A 3 -33.84 17.78 -5.26
CA LYS A 3 -32.85 17.92 -4.19
C LYS A 3 -32.12 16.57 -4.05
N TYR A 4 -30.81 16.54 -4.27
CA TYR A 4 -29.97 15.37 -3.97
C TYR A 4 -29.48 15.45 -2.53
N THR A 5 -30.15 14.72 -1.64
CA THR A 5 -29.67 14.38 -0.29
C THR A 5 -28.95 13.04 -0.36
N ASN A 6 -27.62 13.01 -0.35
CA ASN A 6 -26.87 11.75 -0.37
C ASN A 6 -25.57 11.79 0.46
N LYS A 7 -25.65 12.25 1.72
CA LYS A 7 -24.51 12.20 2.66
C LYS A 7 -24.82 11.56 4.02
N ALA A 8 -26.09 11.42 4.41
CA ALA A 8 -26.47 10.85 5.71
C ALA A 8 -26.71 9.32 5.67
N HIS A 9 -27.12 8.76 4.53
CA HIS A 9 -27.43 7.32 4.42
C HIS A 9 -26.16 6.45 4.49
N THR A 10 -25.07 6.89 3.85
CA THR A 10 -23.86 6.08 3.69
C THR A 10 -23.15 5.74 5.01
N SER A 11 -23.15 6.65 6.01
CA SER A 11 -22.49 6.36 7.29
C SER A 11 -23.32 5.38 8.13
N GLN A 12 -24.64 5.57 8.17
CA GLN A 12 -25.56 4.70 8.91
C GLN A 12 -25.54 3.27 8.35
N ASP A 13 -25.51 3.13 7.02
CA ASP A 13 -25.44 1.83 6.34
C ASP A 13 -24.12 1.09 6.61
N THR A 14 -23.00 1.82 6.76
CA THR A 14 -21.72 1.21 7.19
C THR A 14 -21.72 0.80 8.65
N THR A 15 -22.37 1.57 9.54
CA THR A 15 -22.48 1.23 10.96
C THR A 15 -23.28 -0.07 11.17
N VAL A 16 -24.37 -0.25 10.43
CA VAL A 16 -25.17 -1.48 10.47
C VAL A 16 -24.34 -2.67 10.02
N ALA A 17 -23.68 -2.59 8.85
CA ALA A 17 -22.87 -3.68 8.33
C ALA A 17 -21.71 -4.08 9.26
N VAL A 18 -21.07 -3.11 9.92
CA VAL A 18 -20.02 -3.38 10.92
C VAL A 18 -20.62 -4.06 12.15
N THR A 19 -21.77 -3.59 12.64
CA THR A 19 -22.46 -4.15 13.81
C THR A 19 -22.90 -5.60 13.56
N ASP A 20 -23.46 -5.89 12.39
CA ASP A 20 -23.85 -7.24 11.98
C ASP A 20 -22.64 -8.18 11.95
N MET A 21 -21.49 -7.70 11.45
CA MET A 21 -20.27 -8.48 11.45
C MET A 21 -19.73 -8.73 12.87
N ILE A 22 -19.77 -7.73 13.76
CA ILE A 22 -19.39 -7.90 15.17
C ILE A 22 -20.25 -8.98 15.83
N GLN A 23 -21.57 -8.95 15.62
CA GLN A 23 -22.48 -9.98 16.15
C GLN A 23 -22.16 -11.38 15.58
N ALA A 24 -21.82 -11.46 14.29
CA ALA A 24 -21.40 -12.71 13.67
C ALA A 24 -20.10 -13.25 14.29
N ILE A 25 -19.12 -12.36 14.54
CA ILE A 25 -17.84 -12.70 15.19
C ILE A 25 -18.07 -13.21 16.62
N HIS A 26 -18.88 -12.52 17.42
CA HIS A 26 -19.22 -12.96 18.78
C HIS A 26 -20.00 -14.28 18.81
N SER A 27 -20.70 -14.63 17.73
CA SER A 27 -21.38 -15.93 17.61
C SER A 27 -20.43 -17.08 17.22
N HIS A 28 -19.13 -16.81 17.03
CA HIS A 28 -18.11 -17.76 16.57
C HIS A 28 -18.50 -18.54 15.30
N ASN A 29 -19.35 -17.96 14.46
CA ASN A 29 -19.91 -18.61 13.28
C ASN A 29 -19.26 -18.04 12.02
N LEU A 30 -18.22 -18.72 11.52
CA LEU A 30 -17.50 -18.31 10.31
C LEU A 30 -18.41 -18.21 9.08
N ALA A 31 -19.41 -19.10 8.94
CA ALA A 31 -20.34 -19.04 7.82
C ALA A 31 -21.20 -17.76 7.87
N ARG A 32 -21.64 -17.36 9.07
CA ARG A 32 -22.38 -16.11 9.27
C ARG A 32 -21.51 -14.89 8.99
N ILE A 33 -20.25 -14.88 9.45
CA ILE A 33 -19.31 -13.79 9.16
C ILE A 33 -19.14 -13.61 7.65
N LYS A 34 -18.88 -14.72 6.94
CA LYS A 34 -18.75 -14.74 5.48
C LYS A 34 -20.01 -14.23 4.79
N HIS A 35 -21.18 -14.67 5.23
CA HIS A 35 -22.45 -14.22 4.67
C HIS A 35 -22.68 -12.71 4.87
N CYS A 36 -22.41 -12.18 6.07
CA CYS A 36 -22.49 -10.73 6.34
C CYS A 36 -21.54 -9.92 5.44
N TYR A 37 -20.36 -10.46 5.16
CA TYR A 37 -19.37 -9.82 4.29
C TYR A 37 -19.76 -9.89 2.81
N GLU A 38 -20.30 -11.03 2.37
CA GLU A 38 -20.76 -11.25 0.99
C GLU A 38 -21.88 -10.28 0.61
N GLN A 39 -22.86 -10.07 1.49
CA GLN A 39 -24.00 -9.17 1.22
C GLN A 39 -23.63 -7.68 1.29
N ALA A 40 -22.44 -7.34 1.81
CA ALA A 40 -21.99 -5.97 1.95
C ALA A 40 -21.48 -5.39 0.63
N THR A 41 -21.73 -4.10 0.43
CA THR A 41 -21.11 -3.27 -0.63
C THR A 41 -19.60 -3.10 -0.39
N ASP A 42 -18.83 -2.67 -1.40
CA ASP A 42 -17.38 -2.44 -1.26
C ASP A 42 -17.02 -1.46 -0.11
N THR A 43 -17.80 -0.39 0.03
CA THR A 43 -17.64 0.59 1.13
C THR A 43 -17.91 -0.05 2.50
N GLN A 44 -18.94 -0.89 2.60
CA GLN A 44 -19.27 -1.60 3.84
C GLN A 44 -18.21 -2.66 4.17
N ARG A 45 -17.75 -3.42 3.18
CA ARG A 45 -16.63 -4.38 3.32
C ARG A 45 -15.35 -3.68 3.78
N THR A 46 -15.06 -2.51 3.23
CA THR A 46 -13.93 -1.68 3.67
C THR A 46 -14.08 -1.27 5.14
N ALA A 47 -15.27 -0.84 5.56
CA ALA A 47 -15.54 -0.47 6.95
C ALA A 47 -15.44 -1.67 7.90
N GLN A 48 -15.96 -2.83 7.50
CA GLN A 48 -15.87 -4.09 8.23
C GLN A 48 -14.41 -4.53 8.43
N LEU A 49 -13.58 -4.53 7.38
CA LEU A 49 -12.16 -4.91 7.48
C LEU A 49 -11.35 -3.89 8.28
N ARG A 50 -11.67 -2.59 8.17
CA ARG A 50 -11.08 -1.56 9.02
C ARG A 50 -11.38 -1.85 10.49
N HIS A 51 -12.62 -2.19 10.82
CA HIS A 51 -12.99 -2.56 12.18
C HIS A 51 -12.22 -3.78 12.69
N CYS A 52 -12.04 -4.83 11.88
CA CYS A 52 -11.22 -5.99 12.26
C CYS A 52 -9.80 -5.58 12.68
N PHE A 53 -9.15 -4.70 11.91
CA PHE A 53 -7.82 -4.20 12.26
C PHE A 53 -7.84 -3.41 13.57
N GLU A 54 -8.78 -2.47 13.73
CA GLU A 54 -8.88 -1.65 14.94
C GLU A 54 -9.17 -2.50 16.19
N ALA A 55 -10.04 -3.50 16.07
CA ALA A 55 -10.34 -4.43 17.16
C ALA A 55 -9.13 -5.29 17.54
N ALA A 56 -8.37 -5.77 16.54
CA ALA A 56 -7.13 -6.52 16.74
C ALA A 56 -6.03 -5.67 17.41
N SER A 57 -5.88 -4.40 17.01
CA SER A 57 -4.91 -3.48 17.60
C SER A 57 -5.24 -3.13 19.06
N ASN A 58 -6.53 -3.03 19.39
CA ASN A 58 -6.98 -2.72 20.76
C ASN A 58 -6.93 -3.95 21.69
N HIS A 59 -7.04 -5.17 21.14
CA HIS A 59 -7.06 -6.41 21.92
C HIS A 59 -6.11 -7.43 21.30
N THR A 60 -4.83 -7.34 21.64
CA THR A 60 -3.77 -8.17 21.04
C THR A 60 -3.98 -9.67 21.22
N SER A 61 -4.70 -10.11 22.26
CA SER A 61 -5.08 -11.52 22.46
C SER A 61 -5.93 -12.10 21.32
N ASN A 62 -6.64 -11.23 20.59
CA ASN A 62 -7.53 -11.61 19.49
C ASN A 62 -6.92 -11.28 18.12
N TYR A 63 -5.67 -10.83 18.05
CA TYR A 63 -5.07 -10.33 16.82
C TYR A 63 -5.12 -11.37 15.70
N GLU A 64 -4.63 -12.58 15.96
CA GLU A 64 -4.65 -13.69 15.00
C GLU A 64 -6.07 -14.08 14.59
N HIS A 65 -7.03 -14.02 15.52
CA HIS A 65 -8.44 -14.32 15.23
C HIS A 65 -9.02 -13.36 14.17
N TYR A 66 -8.84 -12.06 14.35
CA TYR A 66 -9.28 -11.04 13.38
C TYR A 66 -8.49 -11.10 12.07
N GLN A 67 -7.20 -11.48 12.13
CA GLN A 67 -6.37 -11.71 10.95
C GLN A 67 -6.92 -12.85 10.09
N ASN A 68 -7.27 -13.97 10.72
CA ASN A 68 -7.84 -15.14 10.06
C ASN A 68 -9.22 -14.86 9.48
N ILE A 69 -10.08 -14.11 10.19
CA ILE A 69 -11.37 -13.64 9.65
C ILE A 69 -11.14 -12.81 8.38
N THR A 70 -10.21 -11.86 8.44
CA THR A 70 -9.88 -10.97 7.31
C THR A 70 -9.38 -11.77 6.10
N ALA A 71 -8.51 -12.75 6.32
CA ALA A 71 -8.01 -13.63 5.25
C ALA A 71 -9.12 -14.47 4.61
N HIS A 72 -10.05 -15.00 5.41
CA HIS A 72 -11.20 -15.73 4.89
C HIS A 72 -12.15 -14.86 4.06
N CYS A 73 -12.42 -13.62 4.50
CA CYS A 73 -13.27 -12.70 3.74
C CYS A 73 -12.63 -12.29 2.41
N ILE A 74 -11.35 -11.94 2.41
CA ILE A 74 -10.64 -11.47 1.22
C ILE A 74 -10.40 -12.59 0.22
N SER A 75 -10.05 -13.80 0.67
CA SER A 75 -9.83 -14.96 -0.24
C SER A 75 -11.08 -15.35 -1.05
N GLN A 76 -12.29 -15.04 -0.56
CA GLN A 76 -13.54 -15.37 -1.27
C GLN A 76 -14.09 -14.23 -2.11
N HIS A 77 -13.88 -12.98 -1.72
CA HIS A 77 -14.54 -11.82 -2.34
C HIS A 77 -13.56 -10.78 -2.91
N GLY A 78 -12.26 -11.05 -2.84
CA GLY A 78 -11.21 -10.12 -3.26
C GLY A 78 -10.93 -9.04 -2.22
N LEU A 79 -9.83 -8.31 -2.42
CA LEU A 79 -9.43 -7.20 -1.58
C LEU A 79 -10.20 -5.94 -2.00
N PRO A 80 -11.03 -5.32 -1.13
CA PRO A 80 -11.76 -4.10 -1.49
C PRO A 80 -10.80 -2.95 -1.83
N THR A 81 -11.14 -2.16 -2.85
CA THR A 81 -10.27 -1.07 -3.33
C THR A 81 -10.03 -0.02 -2.22
N GLY A 82 -11.04 0.22 -1.39
CA GLY A 82 -10.97 1.13 -0.24
C GLY A 82 -10.01 0.67 0.86
N VAL A 83 -9.69 -0.62 0.94
CA VAL A 83 -8.73 -1.17 1.92
C VAL A 83 -7.28 -0.96 1.46
N ILE A 84 -7.01 -1.06 0.15
CA ILE A 84 -5.65 -0.99 -0.41
C ILE A 84 -4.94 0.31 0.00
N ALA A 85 -5.63 1.45 -0.10
CA ALA A 85 -5.07 2.74 0.31
C ALA A 85 -4.76 2.81 1.82
N GLY A 86 -5.48 2.02 2.62
CA GLY A 86 -5.29 1.90 4.05
C GLY A 86 -4.12 1.01 4.44
N ILE A 87 -3.61 0.12 3.58
CA ILE A 87 -2.45 -0.73 3.89
C ILE A 87 -1.17 0.08 3.61
N ASN A 88 -0.89 1.06 4.49
CA ASN A 88 0.15 2.06 4.28
C ASN A 88 1.13 2.22 5.46
N THR A 89 1.07 1.32 6.46
CA THR A 89 2.06 1.18 7.55
C THR A 89 2.45 -0.28 7.71
N THR A 90 3.58 -0.55 8.35
CA THR A 90 4.07 -1.92 8.62
C THR A 90 3.08 -2.75 9.41
N GLU A 91 2.42 -2.17 10.41
CA GLU A 91 1.45 -2.88 11.28
C GLU A 91 0.22 -3.31 10.48
N ARG A 92 -0.18 -2.50 9.50
CA ARG A 92 -1.27 -2.84 8.60
C ARG A 92 -0.84 -3.87 7.56
N VAL A 93 0.38 -3.79 7.05
CA VAL A 93 0.92 -4.85 6.18
C VAL A 93 0.97 -6.18 6.92
N ASP A 94 1.48 -6.21 8.15
CA ASP A 94 1.49 -7.42 9.00
C ASP A 94 0.08 -7.98 9.18
N PHE A 95 -0.89 -7.14 9.56
CA PHE A 95 -2.27 -7.58 9.74
C PHE A 95 -2.87 -8.16 8.45
N PHE A 96 -2.72 -7.48 7.30
CA PHE A 96 -3.33 -7.93 6.06
C PHE A 96 -2.49 -8.98 5.31
N MET A 97 -1.26 -9.29 5.73
CA MET A 97 -0.34 -10.20 5.03
C MET A 97 -0.96 -11.58 4.74
N PRO A 98 -1.59 -12.29 5.71
CA PRO A 98 -2.20 -13.58 5.42
C PRO A 98 -3.32 -13.48 4.39
N ALA A 99 -4.06 -12.37 4.38
CA ALA A 99 -5.12 -12.14 3.41
C ALA A 99 -4.57 -11.85 2.01
N LEU A 100 -3.50 -11.05 1.92
CA LEU A 100 -2.79 -10.77 0.67
C LEU A 100 -2.23 -12.06 0.06
N GLN A 101 -1.65 -12.93 0.89
CA GLN A 101 -1.14 -14.24 0.49
C GLN A 101 -2.27 -15.17 0.03
N ALA A 102 -3.30 -15.35 0.85
CA ALA A 102 -4.39 -16.29 0.59
C ALA A 102 -5.21 -15.94 -0.66
N ALA A 103 -5.28 -14.65 -1.02
CA ALA A 103 -6.01 -14.17 -2.19
C ALA A 103 -5.10 -13.81 -3.38
N SER A 104 -3.79 -14.06 -3.28
CA SER A 104 -2.79 -13.62 -4.28
C SER A 104 -2.96 -12.14 -4.68
N ALA A 105 -3.26 -11.28 -3.70
CA ALA A 105 -3.74 -9.92 -3.91
C ALA A 105 -2.66 -8.83 -3.84
N PHE A 106 -1.37 -9.19 -3.89
CA PHE A 106 -0.27 -8.21 -3.87
C PHE A 106 -0.34 -7.21 -5.04
N ASN A 107 -0.82 -7.67 -6.20
CA ASN A 107 -0.98 -6.86 -7.41
C ASN A 107 -2.32 -6.12 -7.48
N ALA A 108 -3.21 -6.28 -6.50
CA ALA A 108 -4.50 -5.60 -6.48
C ALA A 108 -4.29 -4.08 -6.39
N THR A 109 -5.06 -3.33 -7.18
CA THR A 109 -4.95 -1.88 -7.27
C THR A 109 -6.22 -1.18 -6.82
N ASN A 110 -6.08 -0.03 -6.17
CA ASN A 110 -7.20 0.87 -5.92
C ASN A 110 -7.62 1.63 -7.20
N HIS A 111 -8.58 2.55 -7.09
CA HIS A 111 -9.09 3.35 -8.21
C HIS A 111 -8.05 4.25 -8.90
N GLN A 112 -6.87 4.45 -8.32
CA GLN A 112 -5.76 5.21 -8.90
C GLN A 112 -4.69 4.30 -9.55
N GLY A 113 -4.92 2.99 -9.59
CA GLY A 113 -3.93 2.01 -10.03
C GLY A 113 -2.83 1.74 -8.98
N ASN A 114 -2.94 2.29 -7.77
CA ASN A 114 -1.95 2.10 -6.72
C ASN A 114 -2.17 0.73 -6.04
N THR A 115 -1.12 -0.09 -5.98
CA THR A 115 -1.04 -1.23 -5.06
C THR A 115 -0.75 -0.76 -3.63
N PHE A 116 -0.82 -1.67 -2.66
CA PHE A 116 -0.45 -1.32 -1.28
C PHE A 116 1.01 -0.84 -1.15
N LEU A 117 1.94 -1.32 -2.00
CA LEU A 117 3.33 -0.86 -2.00
C LEU A 117 3.45 0.62 -2.37
N HIS A 118 2.65 1.09 -3.35
CA HIS A 118 2.61 2.51 -3.70
C HIS A 118 2.15 3.33 -2.50
N CYS A 119 1.09 2.89 -1.82
CA CYS A 119 0.54 3.58 -0.66
C CYS A 119 1.50 3.57 0.53
N LEU A 120 2.18 2.44 0.78
CA LEU A 120 3.15 2.26 1.85
C LEU A 120 4.37 3.16 1.68
N PHE A 121 4.94 3.24 0.48
CA PHE A 121 6.13 4.04 0.23
C PHE A 121 5.83 5.54 0.07
N ALA A 122 4.62 5.91 -0.38
CA ALA A 122 4.21 7.31 -0.43
C ALA A 122 3.85 7.91 0.93
N ASN A 123 3.61 7.10 1.96
CA ASN A 123 3.07 7.57 3.23
C ASN A 123 4.07 8.44 4.01
N PRO A 124 3.83 9.76 4.17
CA PRO A 124 4.74 10.64 4.88
C PRO A 124 4.71 10.45 6.41
N ALA A 125 3.70 9.74 6.93
CA ALA A 125 3.61 9.42 8.35
C ALA A 125 4.57 8.31 8.78
N ASN A 126 5.14 7.56 7.82
CA ASN A 126 6.16 6.57 8.12
C ASN A 126 7.50 7.30 8.37
N PRO A 127 8.09 7.20 9.58
CA PRO A 127 9.34 7.90 9.89
C PRO A 127 10.51 7.42 9.02
N LEU A 128 10.47 6.15 8.61
CA LEU A 128 11.36 5.54 7.63
C LEU A 128 10.52 4.74 6.64
N PRO A 129 10.86 4.75 5.34
CA PRO A 129 10.23 3.83 4.41
C PRO A 129 10.59 2.39 4.78
N PRO A 130 9.65 1.44 4.75
CA PRO A 130 9.89 0.07 5.20
C PRO A 130 10.52 -0.80 4.11
N PHE A 131 11.60 -0.33 3.45
CA PHE A 131 12.24 -1.08 2.37
C PHE A 131 12.85 -2.38 2.87
N ASN A 132 13.53 -2.36 4.02
CA ASN A 132 14.14 -3.55 4.60
C ASN A 132 13.10 -4.60 5.00
N TYR A 133 11.95 -4.15 5.50
CA TYR A 133 10.81 -5.02 5.80
C TYR A 133 10.26 -5.67 4.51
N ILE A 134 9.96 -4.88 3.46
CA ILE A 134 9.48 -5.42 2.18
C ILE A 134 10.52 -6.35 1.54
N ARG A 135 11.80 -5.99 1.54
CA ARG A 135 12.89 -6.86 1.06
C ARG A 135 12.89 -8.19 1.80
N SER A 136 12.73 -8.18 3.12
CA SER A 136 12.71 -9.41 3.92
C SER A 136 11.50 -10.29 3.55
N LEU A 137 10.36 -9.69 3.23
CA LEU A 137 9.17 -10.41 2.78
C LEU A 137 9.38 -11.11 1.42
N LEU A 138 10.13 -10.50 0.50
CA LEU A 138 10.43 -11.12 -0.81
C LEU A 138 11.24 -12.42 -0.70
N LEU A 139 11.90 -12.67 0.43
CA LEU A 139 12.70 -13.88 0.64
C LEU A 139 11.86 -15.11 1.00
N PHE A 140 10.56 -14.95 1.24
CA PHE A 140 9.67 -16.06 1.58
C PHE A 140 8.91 -16.53 0.33
N GLU A 141 8.94 -17.83 0.04
CA GLU A 141 8.27 -18.44 -1.13
C GLU A 141 6.78 -18.12 -1.20
N ARG A 142 6.08 -18.07 -0.06
CA ARG A 142 4.65 -17.69 0.03
C ARG A 142 4.34 -16.26 -0.45
N ASN A 143 5.36 -15.44 -0.70
CA ASN A 143 5.26 -14.07 -1.20
C ASN A 143 5.79 -13.94 -2.62
N GLU A 144 5.85 -15.02 -3.42
CA GLU A 144 6.41 -14.97 -4.78
C GLU A 144 5.81 -13.84 -5.64
N SER A 145 4.50 -13.64 -5.59
CA SER A 145 3.82 -12.57 -6.34
C SER A 145 3.97 -11.16 -5.73
N LEU A 146 4.60 -11.02 -4.55
CA LEU A 146 4.98 -9.70 -4.02
C LEU A 146 6.03 -9.02 -4.90
N ALA A 147 6.91 -9.80 -5.54
CA ALA A 147 7.91 -9.26 -6.46
C ALA A 147 7.25 -8.63 -7.68
N GLU A 148 6.16 -9.23 -8.18
CA GLU A 148 5.37 -8.68 -9.29
C GLU A 148 4.70 -7.35 -8.92
N ALA A 149 4.32 -7.17 -7.65
CA ALA A 149 3.72 -5.91 -7.18
C ALA A 149 4.69 -4.73 -7.27
N LEU A 150 6.00 -4.97 -7.31
CA LEU A 150 7.02 -3.94 -7.52
C LEU A 150 7.01 -3.40 -8.95
N ILE A 151 6.58 -4.18 -9.94
CA ILE A 151 6.56 -3.77 -11.35
C ILE A 151 5.20 -3.20 -11.80
N VAL A 152 4.15 -3.34 -10.98
CA VAL A 152 2.84 -2.73 -11.25
C VAL A 152 2.99 -1.22 -11.33
N ARG A 153 2.40 -0.62 -12.37
CA ARG A 153 2.38 0.82 -12.60
C ARG A 153 0.99 1.37 -12.33
N ASN A 154 0.91 2.46 -11.56
CA ASN A 154 -0.34 3.16 -11.32
C ASN A 154 -0.81 3.95 -12.55
N HIS A 155 -1.94 4.67 -12.44
CA HIS A 155 -2.49 5.44 -13.56
C HIS A 155 -1.60 6.62 -14.01
N GLN A 156 -0.62 7.04 -13.20
CA GLN A 156 0.40 8.02 -13.60
C GLN A 156 1.59 7.38 -14.31
N GLY A 157 1.59 6.04 -14.41
CA GLY A 157 2.65 5.25 -15.01
C GLY A 157 3.84 5.02 -14.08
N PHE A 158 3.73 5.30 -12.79
CA PHE A 158 4.79 5.07 -11.79
C PHE A 158 4.59 3.72 -11.09
N ASN A 159 5.69 3.00 -10.86
CA ASN A 159 5.72 1.91 -9.88
C ASN A 159 5.93 2.43 -8.45
N ALA A 160 5.91 1.54 -7.46
CA ALA A 160 6.00 1.92 -6.05
C ALA A 160 7.31 2.64 -5.69
N LEU A 161 8.46 2.26 -6.28
CA LEU A 161 9.74 2.93 -6.02
C LEU A 161 9.79 4.31 -6.68
N GLU A 162 9.27 4.46 -7.90
CA GLU A 162 9.12 5.77 -8.55
C GLU A 162 8.18 6.68 -7.76
N VAL A 163 7.08 6.15 -7.20
CA VAL A 163 6.17 6.89 -6.32
C VAL A 163 6.89 7.39 -5.07
N TYR A 164 7.76 6.59 -4.45
CA TYR A 164 8.60 7.05 -3.35
C TYR A 164 9.49 8.23 -3.77
N LEU A 165 10.18 8.10 -4.91
CA LEU A 165 11.09 9.13 -5.42
C LEU A 165 10.37 10.43 -5.76
N SER A 166 9.12 10.38 -6.21
CA SER A 166 8.35 11.55 -6.64
C SER A 166 7.53 12.21 -5.54
N PHE A 167 6.91 11.44 -4.64
CA PHE A 167 5.86 11.96 -3.74
C PHE A 167 6.19 11.86 -2.25
N ASN A 168 7.13 11.00 -1.84
CA ASN A 168 7.55 10.98 -0.45
C ASN A 168 8.38 12.26 -0.17
N PRO A 169 8.18 12.96 0.95
CA PRO A 169 8.93 14.18 1.26
C PRO A 169 10.43 13.94 1.56
N LEU A 170 10.86 12.69 1.81
CA LEU A 170 12.23 12.32 2.23
C LEU A 170 12.81 13.30 3.27
N PRO A 171 12.27 13.32 4.50
CA PRO A 171 12.72 14.26 5.53
C PRO A 171 14.19 14.04 5.93
N HIS A 172 14.73 12.82 5.74
CA HIS A 172 16.07 12.42 6.14
C HIS A 172 16.71 11.47 5.12
N GLU A 173 18.04 11.33 5.19
CA GLU A 173 18.75 10.27 4.46
C GLU A 173 18.34 8.88 4.96
N LEU A 174 18.35 7.90 4.06
CA LEU A 174 18.06 6.51 4.44
C LEU A 174 19.19 5.96 5.33
N PRO A 175 18.86 5.36 6.50
CA PRO A 175 19.85 4.62 7.26
C PRO A 175 20.39 3.45 6.44
N GLN A 176 21.59 2.97 6.77
CA GLN A 176 22.31 1.99 5.96
C GLN A 176 21.51 0.73 5.60
N HIS A 177 20.70 0.21 6.53
CA HIS A 177 19.88 -0.97 6.30
C HIS A 177 18.73 -0.70 5.30
N GLU A 178 18.09 0.46 5.37
CA GLU A 178 17.07 0.88 4.40
C GLU A 178 17.66 1.21 3.04
N LEU A 179 18.85 1.84 3.00
CA LEU A 179 19.55 2.10 1.74
C LEU A 179 19.97 0.79 1.05
N THR A 180 20.51 -0.16 1.80
CA THR A 180 20.86 -1.49 1.27
C THR A 180 19.61 -2.20 0.77
N ALA A 181 18.49 -2.06 1.46
CA ALA A 181 17.23 -2.65 1.04
C ALA A 181 16.65 -1.98 -0.20
N TRP A 182 16.71 -0.65 -0.30
CA TRP A 182 16.36 0.10 -1.50
C TRP A 182 17.11 -0.42 -2.73
N LEU A 183 18.43 -0.58 -2.62
CA LEU A 183 19.26 -1.09 -3.73
C LEU A 183 18.84 -2.53 -4.11
N ALA A 184 18.55 -3.39 -3.13
CA ALA A 184 18.07 -4.74 -3.38
C ALA A 184 16.68 -4.75 -4.08
N LEU A 185 15.77 -3.86 -3.68
CA LEU A 185 14.47 -3.72 -4.34
C LEU A 185 14.60 -3.19 -5.77
N CYS A 186 15.53 -2.26 -6.01
CA CYS A 186 15.85 -1.80 -7.36
C CYS A 186 16.36 -2.96 -8.23
N GLU A 187 17.21 -3.83 -7.67
CA GLU A 187 17.75 -4.99 -8.38
C GLU A 187 16.70 -6.04 -8.69
N ALA A 188 15.82 -6.34 -7.73
CA ALA A 188 14.67 -7.21 -7.95
C ALA A 188 13.78 -6.66 -9.07
N LEU A 189 13.49 -5.35 -9.05
CA LEU A 189 12.69 -4.68 -10.06
C LEU A 189 13.35 -4.73 -11.45
N ARG A 190 14.68 -4.58 -11.55
CA ARG A 190 15.42 -4.74 -12.81
C ARG A 190 15.39 -6.15 -13.35
N THR A 191 15.56 -7.15 -12.49
CA THR A 191 15.49 -8.57 -12.87
C THR A 191 14.15 -8.91 -13.51
N LEU A 192 13.09 -8.21 -13.11
CA LEU A 192 11.74 -8.32 -13.66
C LEU A 192 11.45 -7.36 -14.83
N ASN A 193 12.46 -6.67 -15.37
CA ASN A 193 12.30 -5.64 -16.41
C ASN A 193 11.32 -4.51 -16.04
N GLY A 194 11.23 -4.17 -14.75
CA GLY A 194 10.29 -3.19 -14.24
C GLY A 194 10.72 -1.73 -14.41
N VAL A 195 11.98 -1.44 -14.75
CA VAL A 195 12.49 -0.06 -14.87
C VAL A 195 12.05 0.53 -16.22
N ASN A 196 11.45 1.72 -16.20
CA ASN A 196 11.13 2.48 -17.41
C ASN A 196 11.93 3.78 -17.42
N ASN A 197 13.01 3.83 -18.19
CA ASN A 197 13.87 5.01 -18.26
C ASN A 197 13.18 6.27 -18.78
N ASP A 198 12.09 6.14 -19.55
CA ASP A 198 11.31 7.28 -20.04
C ASP A 198 10.62 8.05 -18.90
N ASN A 199 10.45 7.41 -17.73
CA ASN A 199 9.87 8.05 -16.57
C ASN A 199 10.84 8.96 -15.81
N LEU A 200 12.15 8.94 -16.12
CA LEU A 200 13.12 9.80 -15.44
C LEU A 200 12.69 11.27 -15.49
N ASN A 201 12.33 11.76 -16.68
CA ASN A 201 11.88 13.15 -16.85
C ASN A 201 10.61 13.45 -16.06
N LYS A 202 9.69 12.49 -15.93
CA LYS A 202 8.46 12.65 -15.14
C LYS A 202 8.77 12.74 -13.66
N VAL A 203 9.67 11.88 -13.16
CA VAL A 203 10.11 11.91 -11.76
C VAL A 203 10.77 13.25 -11.45
N MET A 204 11.67 13.71 -12.30
CA MET A 204 12.34 15.01 -12.14
C MET A 204 11.35 16.18 -12.19
N ALA A 205 10.40 16.19 -13.13
CA ALA A 205 9.37 17.22 -13.22
C ALA A 205 8.49 17.32 -11.97
N HIS A 206 8.20 16.20 -11.30
CA HIS A 206 7.47 16.21 -10.03
C HIS A 206 8.27 16.87 -8.89
N LEU A 207 9.60 16.79 -8.91
CA LEU A 207 10.47 17.38 -7.90
C LEU A 207 10.64 18.89 -8.07
N SER A 208 10.56 19.40 -9.29
CA SER A 208 10.58 20.84 -9.58
C SER A 208 9.21 21.51 -9.40
N GLY A 209 8.17 20.76 -9.02
CA GLY A 209 6.81 21.27 -8.88
C GLY A 209 6.57 22.07 -7.59
N PRO A 210 5.50 22.90 -7.54
CA PRO A 210 5.20 23.79 -6.40
C PRO A 210 4.98 23.04 -5.07
N ASN A 211 4.61 21.75 -5.12
CA ASN A 211 4.43 20.93 -3.92
C ASN A 211 5.76 20.47 -3.28
N MET A 212 6.87 20.61 -3.98
CA MET A 212 8.22 20.24 -3.55
C MET A 212 9.16 21.47 -3.52
N GLU A 213 8.61 22.67 -3.80
CA GLU A 213 9.33 23.93 -3.83
C GLU A 213 9.86 24.27 -2.43
N GLY A 214 11.18 24.51 -2.33
CA GLY A 214 11.85 24.74 -1.05
C GLY A 214 12.23 23.47 -0.28
N MET A 215 11.88 22.27 -0.75
CA MET A 215 12.60 21.08 -0.31
C MET A 215 14.00 21.16 -0.91
N PRO A 216 15.08 21.25 -0.11
CA PRO A 216 16.42 21.18 -0.66
C PRO A 216 16.47 19.91 -1.49
N GLY A 217 16.93 20.01 -2.74
CA GLY A 217 17.19 18.87 -3.60
C GLY A 217 18.20 17.99 -2.88
N ASN A 218 17.71 17.11 -2.01
CA ASN A 218 18.51 16.36 -1.08
C ASN A 218 19.42 15.52 -1.96
N GLN A 219 20.73 15.78 -1.91
CA GLN A 219 21.72 15.09 -2.72
C GLN A 219 21.55 13.56 -2.59
N HIS A 220 21.04 13.10 -1.44
CA HIS A 220 20.58 11.74 -1.24
C HIS A 220 19.48 11.31 -2.21
N ARG A 221 18.39 12.08 -2.37
CA ARG A 221 17.31 11.77 -3.35
C ARG A 221 17.86 11.69 -4.77
N LEU A 222 18.71 12.63 -5.18
CA LEU A 222 19.36 12.55 -6.49
C LEU A 222 20.22 11.30 -6.63
N THR A 223 20.89 10.88 -5.56
CA THR A 223 21.64 9.61 -5.51
C THR A 223 20.71 8.40 -5.65
N LEU A 224 19.54 8.41 -5.00
CA LEU A 224 18.55 7.34 -5.14
C LEU A 224 18.01 7.27 -6.57
N ILE A 225 17.65 8.40 -7.17
CA ILE A 225 17.18 8.48 -8.57
C ILE A 225 18.27 7.98 -9.52
N ALA A 226 19.51 8.47 -9.36
CA ALA A 226 20.66 8.04 -10.14
C ALA A 226 20.89 6.53 -10.02
N SER A 227 20.82 5.99 -8.81
CA SER A 227 20.96 4.56 -8.54
C SER A 227 19.84 3.73 -9.19
N TYR A 228 18.61 4.24 -9.18
CA TYR A 228 17.44 3.56 -9.74
C TYR A 228 17.56 3.46 -11.27
N TYR A 229 17.72 4.61 -11.94
CA TYR A 229 17.80 4.73 -13.40
C TYR A 229 19.18 4.43 -13.99
N GLN A 230 20.19 4.14 -13.15
CA GLN A 230 21.58 3.88 -13.56
C GLN A 230 22.19 5.02 -14.39
N VAL A 231 21.97 6.27 -13.96
CA VAL A 231 22.54 7.47 -14.58
C VAL A 231 23.48 8.19 -13.63
N PRO A 232 24.46 8.97 -14.11
CA PRO A 232 25.30 9.79 -13.24
C PRO A 232 24.48 10.83 -12.47
N VAL A 233 24.78 11.06 -11.18
CA VAL A 233 24.12 12.13 -10.41
C VAL A 233 24.27 13.50 -11.09
N SER A 234 25.41 13.74 -11.74
CA SER A 234 25.70 14.98 -12.46
C SER A 234 24.80 15.25 -13.66
N SER A 235 24.17 14.23 -14.26
CA SER A 235 23.18 14.44 -15.32
C SER A 235 21.83 14.90 -14.77
N LEU A 236 21.51 14.54 -13.53
CA LEU A 236 20.26 14.92 -12.87
C LEU A 236 20.29 16.35 -12.36
N SER A 237 21.43 16.80 -11.83
CA SER A 237 21.62 18.20 -11.39
C SER A 237 21.42 19.22 -12.51
N ARG A 238 21.47 18.80 -13.77
CA ARG A 238 21.22 19.64 -14.96
C ARG A 238 19.75 19.68 -15.38
N MET A 239 18.93 18.77 -14.85
CA MET A 239 17.50 18.63 -15.15
C MET A 239 16.60 19.29 -14.09
N ASN A 240 17.16 19.56 -12.90
CA ASN A 240 16.49 20.25 -11.79
C ASN A 240 16.49 21.76 -11.96
#